data_AF-A0A1Y3MUC6-F1
#
_entry.id   AF-A0A1Y3MUC6-F1
#
_cell.length_a   1.000
_cell.length_b   1.000
_cell.length_c   1.000
_cell.angle_alpha   90.00
_cell.angle_beta   90.00
_cell.angle_gamma   90.00
#
_symmetry.space_group_name_H-M   'P 1'
#
loop_
_entity.id
_entity.type
_entity.pdbx_description
1 polymer ?
#
loop_
_entity_poly.entity_id
_entity_poly.type
_entity_poly.pdbx_seq_one_letter_code
_entity_poly.pdbx_strand_id
1 'polypeptide(L)'
;MINNSTFSVCNGDGDDSSLILFDSGEVEKKYEFLNLSINNSITNGPLVKIIGNNNNESIITFENINISNSINKNKQSCGIINFQKNISLKINYSNFTDNQSLGNGGAICFENISNMELNLGSNIFQNNKAENGGAIYFNKETNMDNEYNDTINIDNNTFNGNKAVYFGGAIYSKYQKLGFATVNNNKFTYNEAGFFGGGVYSPNSIHKTLFDVSKVEFKNNSVNSFIDNYSSKPSYILMNSNNYNKTISVNTGEYIPLKFSLYDEFDNIVTDITKYYSMMTLKLEVDKVDVIYLLGNTGSFINEIEIKECNENQIKMIDKSGIQYCVNPTCKESCLINESAICKPYYKENINDINLNICECLPGWKGNNCEEKIYIDYR
;
A
#
# COMPACT_ATOMS: atom_id res chain seq x y z
N MET A 1 -28.87 -20.17 -23.10
CA MET A 1 -29.41 -20.40 -21.74
C MET A 1 -28.89 -21.74 -21.23
N ILE A 2 -28.29 -21.77 -20.02
CA ILE A 2 -28.00 -23.00 -19.28
C ILE A 2 -28.95 -23.06 -18.10
N ASN A 3 -29.69 -24.15 -17.96
CA ASN A 3 -30.67 -24.30 -16.89
C ASN A 3 -30.58 -25.71 -16.30
N ASN A 4 -30.71 -25.84 -14.98
CA ASN A 4 -30.79 -27.12 -14.25
C ASN A 4 -29.68 -28.10 -14.65
N SER A 5 -28.43 -27.64 -14.58
CA SER A 5 -27.26 -28.39 -15.07
C SER A 5 -26.27 -28.64 -13.94
N THR A 6 -25.62 -29.81 -13.94
CA THR A 6 -24.55 -30.14 -12.99
C THR A 6 -23.33 -30.65 -13.72
N PHE A 7 -22.17 -30.05 -13.44
CA PHE A 7 -20.87 -30.46 -13.96
C PHE A 7 -19.98 -30.86 -12.79
N SER A 8 -19.43 -32.07 -12.83
CA SER A 8 -18.53 -32.58 -11.80
C SER A 8 -17.25 -33.11 -12.44
N VAL A 9 -16.11 -32.80 -11.83
CA VAL A 9 -14.79 -33.29 -12.29
C VAL A 9 -14.48 -32.86 -13.72
N CYS A 10 -14.42 -31.55 -13.95
CA CYS A 10 -13.92 -31.00 -15.21
C CYS A 10 -12.43 -30.74 -15.10
N ASN A 11 -11.61 -31.51 -15.82
CA ASN A 11 -10.17 -31.32 -15.87
C ASN A 11 -9.78 -30.66 -17.20
N GLY A 12 -9.03 -29.55 -17.14
CA GLY A 12 -8.51 -28.90 -18.34
C GLY A 12 -7.38 -29.72 -18.95
N ASP A 13 -7.47 -29.99 -20.26
CA ASP A 13 -6.55 -30.88 -20.97
C ASP A 13 -5.22 -30.20 -21.39
N GLY A 14 -5.13 -28.86 -21.31
CA GLY A 14 -3.95 -28.05 -21.64
C GLY A 14 -4.29 -26.56 -21.80
N ASP A 15 -3.28 -25.68 -21.88
CA ASP A 15 -3.39 -24.23 -22.18
C ASP A 15 -4.44 -23.44 -21.37
N ASP A 16 -4.87 -22.24 -21.79
CA ASP A 16 -5.91 -21.43 -21.12
C ASP A 16 -7.32 -21.97 -21.39
N SER A 17 -7.61 -23.18 -20.88
CA SER A 17 -8.87 -23.89 -21.12
C SER A 17 -9.96 -23.55 -20.10
N SER A 18 -11.14 -23.23 -20.62
CA SER A 18 -12.37 -22.99 -19.85
C SER A 18 -13.40 -24.08 -20.15
N LEU A 19 -14.20 -24.47 -19.14
CA LEU A 19 -15.35 -25.34 -19.35
C LEU A 19 -16.44 -24.61 -20.14
N ILE A 20 -16.61 -23.33 -19.81
CA ILE A 20 -17.59 -22.45 -20.42
C ILE A 20 -16.84 -21.22 -20.90
N LEU A 21 -16.88 -20.97 -22.22
CA LEU A 21 -16.37 -19.77 -22.83
C LEU A 21 -17.51 -19.09 -23.59
N PHE A 22 -17.77 -17.83 -23.26
CA PHE A 22 -18.69 -16.96 -23.98
C PHE A 22 -17.96 -15.71 -24.46
N ASP A 23 -18.10 -15.40 -25.74
CA ASP A 23 -17.63 -14.14 -26.33
C ASP A 23 -18.81 -13.43 -26.99
N SER A 24 -19.16 -12.27 -26.46
CA SER A 24 -20.27 -11.43 -26.91
C SER A 24 -20.02 -10.67 -28.22
N GLY A 25 -18.86 -10.92 -28.86
CA GLY A 25 -18.62 -10.63 -30.28
C GLY A 25 -19.47 -11.45 -31.27
N GLU A 26 -20.42 -12.25 -30.77
CA GLU A 26 -21.40 -13.03 -31.54
C GLU A 26 -22.77 -12.33 -31.67
N VAL A 27 -23.71 -12.94 -32.42
CA VAL A 27 -25.07 -12.39 -32.63
C VAL A 27 -25.84 -12.30 -31.31
N GLU A 28 -25.65 -13.27 -30.42
CA GLU A 28 -26.38 -13.35 -29.16
C GLU A 28 -25.58 -12.69 -28.03
N LYS A 29 -26.24 -11.72 -27.37
CA LYS A 29 -25.62 -10.84 -26.37
C LYS A 29 -26.29 -10.98 -25.00
N LYS A 30 -27.18 -11.95 -24.83
CA LYS A 30 -27.87 -12.21 -23.57
C LYS A 30 -27.69 -13.66 -23.16
N TYR A 31 -27.22 -13.88 -21.94
CA TYR A 31 -26.96 -15.22 -21.42
C TYR A 31 -27.49 -15.37 -20.02
N GLU A 32 -28.23 -16.44 -19.81
CA GLU A 32 -28.82 -16.80 -18.53
C GLU A 32 -28.33 -18.17 -18.10
N PHE A 33 -27.88 -18.23 -16.86
CA PHE A 33 -27.46 -19.42 -16.14
C PHE A 33 -28.35 -19.51 -14.91
N LEU A 34 -29.16 -20.57 -14.87
CA LEU A 34 -30.12 -20.79 -13.80
C LEU A 34 -29.87 -22.18 -13.21
N ASN A 35 -29.81 -22.28 -11.88
CA ASN A 35 -29.69 -23.56 -11.18
C ASN A 35 -28.52 -24.42 -11.69
N LEU A 36 -27.35 -23.80 -11.82
CA LEU A 36 -26.12 -24.45 -12.31
C LEU A 36 -25.25 -24.85 -11.12
N SER A 37 -24.82 -26.11 -11.08
CA SER A 37 -23.86 -26.60 -10.10
C SER A 37 -22.57 -27.04 -10.78
N ILE A 38 -21.42 -26.59 -10.29
CA ILE A 38 -20.10 -27.01 -10.75
C ILE A 38 -19.24 -27.36 -9.54
N ASN A 39 -18.65 -28.56 -9.52
CA ASN A 39 -17.86 -29.01 -8.38
C ASN A 39 -16.64 -29.87 -8.74
N ASN A 40 -15.61 -29.77 -7.90
CA ASN A 40 -14.40 -30.60 -7.96
C ASN A 40 -13.66 -30.51 -9.31
N SER A 41 -13.61 -29.31 -9.89
CA SER A 41 -13.03 -29.07 -11.22
C SER A 41 -11.66 -28.44 -11.14
N ILE A 42 -10.76 -28.81 -12.04
CA ILE A 42 -9.39 -28.28 -12.10
C ILE A 42 -9.11 -27.84 -13.54
N THR A 43 -9.05 -26.54 -13.78
CA THR A 43 -8.86 -25.98 -15.12
C THR A 43 -7.51 -25.28 -15.25
N ASN A 44 -6.99 -25.19 -16.47
CA ASN A 44 -5.76 -24.45 -16.78
C ASN A 44 -6.07 -23.02 -17.26
N GLY A 45 -7.28 -22.55 -16.97
CA GLY A 45 -7.78 -21.19 -17.17
C GLY A 45 -9.00 -20.98 -16.28
N PRO A 46 -9.71 -19.84 -16.41
CA PRO A 46 -10.98 -19.66 -15.72
C PRO A 46 -11.96 -20.76 -16.10
N LEU A 47 -12.70 -21.30 -15.13
CA LEU A 47 -13.69 -22.33 -15.40
C LEU A 47 -14.82 -21.80 -16.28
N VAL A 48 -15.28 -20.59 -15.97
CA VAL A 48 -16.22 -19.83 -16.79
C VAL A 48 -15.53 -18.54 -17.23
N LYS A 49 -15.41 -18.33 -18.54
CA LYS A 49 -14.83 -17.12 -19.12
C LYS A 49 -15.89 -16.42 -19.95
N ILE A 50 -16.15 -15.16 -19.64
CA ILE A 50 -17.16 -14.34 -20.31
C ILE A 50 -16.48 -13.06 -20.79
N ILE A 51 -16.49 -12.88 -22.10
CA ILE A 51 -15.87 -11.76 -22.81
C ILE A 51 -17.01 -10.87 -23.33
N GLY A 52 -17.17 -9.71 -22.70
CA GLY A 52 -18.12 -8.67 -23.08
C GLY A 52 -17.72 -7.90 -24.35
N ASN A 53 -18.43 -6.80 -24.61
CA ASN A 53 -18.19 -5.92 -25.74
C ASN A 53 -18.22 -4.47 -25.24
N ASN A 54 -17.29 -3.65 -25.73
CA ASN A 54 -17.08 -2.25 -25.36
C ASN A 54 -18.33 -1.36 -25.47
N ASN A 55 -19.39 -1.80 -26.18
CA ASN A 55 -20.66 -1.09 -26.30
C ASN A 55 -21.72 -1.48 -25.24
N ASN A 56 -21.38 -2.20 -24.17
CA ASN A 56 -22.28 -2.56 -23.05
C ASN A 56 -23.52 -3.41 -23.43
N GLU A 57 -23.50 -4.13 -24.56
CA GLU A 57 -24.68 -4.90 -24.98
C GLU A 57 -24.80 -6.29 -24.36
N SER A 58 -23.77 -6.74 -23.63
CA SER A 58 -23.70 -8.09 -23.07
C SER A 58 -24.42 -8.17 -21.73
N ILE A 59 -25.56 -8.85 -21.69
CA ILE A 59 -26.35 -9.04 -20.47
C ILE A 59 -26.17 -10.47 -19.98
N ILE A 60 -25.62 -10.61 -18.78
CA ILE A 60 -25.34 -11.90 -18.15
C ILE A 60 -26.14 -12.00 -16.86
N THR A 61 -26.91 -13.07 -16.72
CA THR A 61 -27.67 -13.37 -15.49
C THR A 61 -27.27 -14.73 -14.94
N PHE A 62 -26.81 -14.74 -13.70
CA PHE A 62 -26.50 -15.91 -12.89
C PHE A 62 -27.50 -15.93 -11.73
N GLU A 63 -28.37 -16.93 -11.69
CA GLU A 63 -29.34 -17.10 -10.61
C GLU A 63 -29.20 -18.51 -10.04
N ASN A 64 -29.03 -18.61 -8.72
CA ASN A 64 -28.88 -19.89 -8.02
C ASN A 64 -27.73 -20.75 -8.59
N ILE A 65 -26.54 -20.18 -8.67
CA ILE A 65 -25.33 -20.87 -9.11
C ILE A 65 -24.59 -21.42 -7.89
N ASN A 66 -24.12 -22.66 -7.96
CA ASN A 66 -23.27 -23.28 -6.94
C ASN A 66 -21.94 -23.71 -7.55
N ILE A 67 -20.84 -23.01 -7.25
CA ILE A 67 -19.50 -23.42 -7.68
C ILE A 67 -18.67 -23.75 -6.44
N SER A 68 -18.18 -24.98 -6.37
CA SER A 68 -17.41 -25.45 -5.21
C SER A 68 -16.16 -26.25 -5.57
N ASN A 69 -15.16 -26.23 -4.68
CA ASN A 69 -13.96 -27.06 -4.77
C ASN A 69 -13.29 -27.00 -6.15
N SER A 70 -13.33 -25.83 -6.80
CA SER A 70 -12.81 -25.65 -8.16
C SER A 70 -11.49 -24.89 -8.14
N ILE A 71 -10.55 -25.27 -8.99
CA ILE A 71 -9.20 -24.70 -9.05
C ILE A 71 -8.89 -24.22 -10.47
N ASN A 72 -8.58 -22.93 -10.60
CA ASN A 72 -7.89 -22.39 -11.77
C ASN A 72 -6.37 -22.40 -11.51
N LYS A 73 -5.64 -23.25 -12.24
CA LYS A 73 -4.19 -23.43 -12.10
C LYS A 73 -3.35 -22.39 -12.84
N ASN A 74 -3.94 -21.59 -13.72
CA ASN A 74 -3.18 -20.65 -14.52
C ASN A 74 -2.96 -19.34 -13.75
N LYS A 75 -1.71 -19.16 -13.28
CA LYS A 75 -1.23 -17.98 -12.54
C LYS A 75 -1.33 -16.67 -13.31
N GLN A 76 -1.36 -16.72 -14.64
CA GLN A 76 -1.49 -15.54 -15.49
C GLN A 76 -2.95 -15.17 -15.73
N SER A 77 -3.88 -16.09 -15.48
CA SER A 77 -5.32 -15.84 -15.51
C SER A 77 -5.86 -15.53 -14.11
N CYS A 78 -7.10 -15.07 -14.02
CA CYS A 78 -7.73 -14.74 -12.75
C CYS A 78 -9.17 -15.25 -12.71
N GLY A 79 -9.71 -15.48 -11.51
CA GLY A 79 -11.07 -15.98 -11.34
C GLY A 79 -11.20 -17.48 -11.57
N ILE A 80 -12.19 -18.08 -10.91
CA ILE A 80 -12.88 -19.27 -11.43
C ILE A 80 -13.89 -18.84 -12.47
N ILE A 81 -14.57 -17.72 -12.22
CA ILE A 81 -15.33 -16.98 -13.21
C ILE A 81 -14.53 -15.73 -13.56
N ASN A 82 -14.26 -15.54 -14.84
CA ASN A 82 -13.55 -14.41 -15.38
C ASN A 82 -14.48 -13.61 -16.29
N PHE A 83 -14.61 -12.33 -15.99
CA PHE A 83 -15.35 -11.35 -16.77
C PHE A 83 -14.39 -10.37 -17.42
N GLN A 84 -14.47 -10.21 -18.73
CA GLN A 84 -13.63 -9.30 -19.49
C GLN A 84 -14.45 -8.30 -20.27
N LYS A 85 -13.92 -7.08 -20.45
CA LYS A 85 -14.59 -5.99 -21.18
C LYS A 85 -15.93 -5.60 -20.53
N ASN A 86 -16.62 -4.71 -21.21
CA ASN A 86 -17.87 -4.11 -20.77
C ASN A 86 -19.04 -5.12 -20.75
N ILE A 87 -19.74 -5.18 -19.62
CA ILE A 87 -20.83 -6.13 -19.35
C ILE A 87 -21.92 -5.51 -18.45
N SER A 88 -23.15 -5.98 -18.61
CA SER A 88 -24.23 -5.83 -17.63
C SER A 88 -24.45 -7.19 -16.97
N LEU A 89 -24.23 -7.27 -15.66
CA LEU A 89 -24.14 -8.53 -14.92
C LEU A 89 -25.05 -8.53 -13.69
N LYS A 90 -25.84 -9.59 -13.57
CA LYS A 90 -26.60 -9.93 -12.37
C LYS A 90 -26.16 -11.28 -11.84
N ILE A 91 -25.73 -11.34 -10.58
CA ILE A 91 -25.44 -12.60 -9.87
C ILE A 91 -26.24 -12.59 -8.58
N ASN A 92 -27.20 -13.51 -8.48
CA ASN A 92 -28.09 -13.60 -7.35
C ASN A 92 -28.21 -15.01 -6.77
N TYR A 93 -28.43 -15.07 -5.46
CA TYR A 93 -28.70 -16.30 -4.71
C TYR A 93 -27.67 -17.42 -4.98
N SER A 94 -26.43 -17.04 -5.24
CA SER A 94 -25.38 -17.96 -5.68
C SER A 94 -24.36 -18.21 -4.57
N ASN A 95 -23.73 -19.38 -4.61
CA ASN A 95 -22.72 -19.82 -3.64
C ASN A 95 -21.40 -20.18 -4.35
N PHE A 96 -20.31 -19.59 -3.85
CA PHE A 96 -18.94 -19.84 -4.27
C PHE A 96 -18.13 -20.31 -3.06
N THR A 97 -17.90 -21.62 -2.95
CA THR A 97 -17.31 -22.24 -1.76
C THR A 97 -16.02 -23.01 -2.05
N ASP A 98 -14.96 -22.80 -1.25
CA ASP A 98 -13.71 -23.55 -1.32
C ASP A 98 -13.05 -23.53 -2.71
N ASN A 99 -13.19 -22.42 -3.46
CA ASN A 99 -12.56 -22.29 -4.76
C ASN A 99 -11.19 -21.61 -4.68
N GLN A 100 -10.31 -21.90 -5.66
CA GLN A 100 -8.97 -21.35 -5.68
C GLN A 100 -8.55 -20.92 -7.08
N SER A 101 -8.18 -19.65 -7.24
CA SER A 101 -7.40 -19.19 -8.38
C SER A 101 -5.93 -19.09 -7.97
N LEU A 102 -5.01 -19.61 -8.78
CA LEU A 102 -3.58 -19.36 -8.57
C LEU A 102 -3.14 -17.96 -9.00
N GLY A 103 -4.00 -17.21 -9.69
CA GLY A 103 -3.85 -15.78 -9.91
C GLY A 103 -4.75 -14.98 -8.94
N ASN A 104 -5.34 -13.89 -9.43
CA ASN A 104 -6.23 -13.04 -8.64
C ASN A 104 -7.69 -13.54 -8.64
N GLY A 105 -8.51 -13.09 -7.69
CA GLY A 105 -9.95 -13.39 -7.63
C GLY A 105 -10.24 -14.87 -7.41
N GLY A 106 -10.39 -15.31 -6.16
CA GLY A 106 -10.50 -16.76 -5.89
C GLY A 106 -11.80 -17.39 -6.39
N ALA A 107 -12.87 -16.59 -6.49
CA ALA A 107 -14.12 -16.98 -7.13
C ALA A 107 -14.33 -16.20 -8.43
N ILE A 108 -14.36 -14.86 -8.35
CA ILE A 108 -14.73 -14.00 -9.47
C ILE A 108 -13.61 -12.99 -9.74
N CYS A 109 -13.32 -12.77 -11.01
CA CYS A 109 -12.38 -11.75 -11.44
C CYS A 109 -12.96 -10.90 -12.58
N PHE A 110 -12.75 -9.59 -12.49
CA PHE A 110 -13.14 -8.61 -13.50
C PHE A 110 -11.89 -7.96 -14.10
N GLU A 111 -11.71 -8.03 -15.42
CA GLU A 111 -10.54 -7.53 -16.14
C GLU A 111 -10.91 -6.65 -17.34
N ASN A 112 -10.11 -5.60 -17.59
CA ASN A 112 -10.26 -4.73 -18.76
C ASN A 112 -11.67 -4.17 -18.93
N ILE A 113 -12.34 -3.88 -17.81
CA ILE A 113 -13.70 -3.32 -17.79
C ILE A 113 -13.59 -1.80 -17.78
N SER A 114 -14.22 -1.15 -18.77
CA SER A 114 -14.39 0.30 -18.77
C SER A 114 -15.72 0.69 -18.14
N ASN A 115 -16.79 -0.03 -18.47
CA ASN A 115 -18.12 0.19 -17.93
C ASN A 115 -18.76 -1.14 -17.51
N MET A 116 -19.32 -1.15 -16.30
CA MET A 116 -20.02 -2.30 -15.76
C MET A 116 -21.27 -1.88 -14.99
N GLU A 117 -22.41 -2.39 -15.47
CA GLU A 117 -23.60 -2.49 -14.64
C GLU A 117 -23.52 -3.81 -13.88
N LEU A 118 -23.57 -3.75 -12.54
CA LEU A 118 -23.37 -4.92 -11.69
C LEU A 118 -24.43 -4.96 -10.61
N ASN A 119 -25.11 -6.09 -10.49
CA ASN A 119 -25.96 -6.42 -9.36
C ASN A 119 -25.47 -7.72 -8.73
N LEU A 120 -24.92 -7.62 -7.51
CA LEU A 120 -24.57 -8.76 -6.67
C LEU A 120 -25.56 -8.83 -5.51
N GLY A 121 -26.55 -9.71 -5.60
CA GLY A 121 -27.61 -9.82 -4.60
C GLY A 121 -27.66 -11.16 -3.88
N SER A 122 -27.57 -11.17 -2.55
CA SER A 122 -27.81 -12.37 -1.73
C SER A 122 -26.90 -13.57 -2.06
N ASN A 123 -25.61 -13.31 -2.31
CA ASN A 123 -24.63 -14.36 -2.61
C ASN A 123 -23.77 -14.73 -1.40
N ILE A 124 -23.19 -15.93 -1.44
CA ILE A 124 -22.25 -16.44 -0.43
C ILE A 124 -20.91 -16.71 -1.10
N PHE A 125 -19.84 -16.12 -0.56
CA PHE A 125 -18.45 -16.36 -0.92
C PHE A 125 -17.73 -16.92 0.31
N GLN A 126 -17.43 -18.21 0.30
CA GLN A 126 -16.86 -18.90 1.44
C GLN A 126 -15.53 -19.59 1.10
N ASN A 127 -14.51 -19.37 1.94
CA ASN A 127 -13.22 -20.07 1.87
C ASN A 127 -12.49 -20.00 0.52
N ASN A 128 -12.78 -18.99 -0.31
CA ASN A 128 -12.12 -18.86 -1.61
C ASN A 128 -10.70 -18.31 -1.43
N LYS A 129 -9.79 -18.66 -2.35
CA LYS A 129 -8.35 -18.37 -2.25
C LYS A 129 -7.78 -17.79 -3.54
N ALA A 130 -6.96 -16.74 -3.43
CA ALA A 130 -6.24 -16.13 -4.56
C ALA A 130 -5.00 -15.36 -4.11
N GLU A 131 -4.20 -14.85 -5.05
CA GLU A 131 -3.11 -13.91 -4.76
C GLU A 131 -3.63 -12.58 -4.19
N ASN A 132 -4.62 -11.98 -4.84
CA ASN A 132 -5.35 -10.80 -4.37
C ASN A 132 -6.85 -11.01 -4.55
N GLY A 133 -7.65 -10.49 -3.62
CA GLY A 133 -9.11 -10.65 -3.66
C GLY A 133 -9.48 -12.12 -3.49
N GLY A 134 -9.36 -12.64 -2.28
CA GLY A 134 -9.57 -14.07 -2.03
C GLY A 134 -10.92 -14.58 -2.53
N ALA A 135 -11.95 -13.74 -2.57
CA ALA A 135 -13.20 -14.01 -3.28
C ALA A 135 -13.28 -13.28 -4.63
N ILE A 136 -13.21 -11.94 -4.61
CA ILE A 136 -13.45 -11.11 -5.80
C ILE A 136 -12.28 -10.16 -6.04
N TYR A 137 -11.82 -10.10 -7.29
CA TYR A 137 -10.83 -9.15 -7.74
C TYR A 137 -11.39 -8.24 -8.84
N PHE A 138 -11.33 -6.92 -8.63
CA PHE A 138 -11.63 -5.92 -9.65
C PHE A 138 -10.34 -5.26 -10.13
N ASN A 139 -9.99 -5.48 -11.40
CA ASN A 139 -8.82 -4.86 -12.00
C ASN A 139 -9.07 -3.37 -12.32
N LYS A 140 -7.99 -2.65 -12.66
CA LYS A 140 -8.07 -1.25 -13.11
C LYS A 140 -8.73 -1.15 -14.49
N GLU A 141 -9.48 -0.07 -14.71
CA GLU A 141 -9.95 0.36 -16.02
C GLU A 141 -8.78 0.73 -16.96
N THR A 142 -8.94 0.46 -18.25
CA THR A 142 -7.92 0.71 -19.30
C THR A 142 -7.94 2.14 -19.85
N ASN A 143 -9.07 2.87 -19.83
CA ASN A 143 -9.21 4.23 -20.39
C ASN A 143 -10.09 5.12 -19.49
N MET A 144 -9.57 6.26 -18.98
CA MET A 144 -10.23 7.11 -17.97
C MET A 144 -11.04 8.29 -18.52
N ASP A 145 -11.48 8.27 -19.78
CA ASP A 145 -11.83 9.53 -20.46
C ASP A 145 -13.32 9.92 -20.50
N ASN A 146 -14.26 9.19 -19.88
CA ASN A 146 -15.70 9.48 -20.06
C ASN A 146 -16.54 9.44 -18.77
N GLU A 147 -17.51 10.37 -18.67
CA GLU A 147 -18.70 10.28 -17.82
C GLU A 147 -19.57 9.10 -18.28
N TYR A 148 -19.49 7.97 -17.58
CA TYR A 148 -20.41 6.85 -17.74
C TYR A 148 -21.19 6.63 -16.44
N ASN A 149 -22.50 6.41 -16.57
CA ASN A 149 -23.43 6.14 -15.46
C ASN A 149 -23.44 4.65 -15.11
N ASP A 150 -22.33 4.14 -14.56
CA ASP A 150 -22.26 2.76 -14.09
C ASP A 150 -23.17 2.59 -12.87
N THR A 151 -24.07 1.61 -12.91
CA THR A 151 -24.93 1.26 -11.77
C THR A 151 -24.40 -0.02 -11.13
N ILE A 152 -23.81 0.11 -9.95
CA ILE A 152 -23.25 -1.01 -9.19
C ILE A 152 -24.00 -1.13 -7.87
N ASN A 153 -24.66 -2.27 -7.67
CA ASN A 153 -25.38 -2.61 -6.46
C ASN A 153 -24.80 -3.92 -5.90
N ILE A 154 -24.44 -3.90 -4.62
CA ILE A 154 -23.92 -5.07 -3.91
C ILE A 154 -24.71 -5.17 -2.62
N ASP A 155 -25.66 -6.08 -2.54
CA ASP A 155 -26.62 -6.14 -1.44
C ASP A 155 -26.78 -7.55 -0.85
N ASN A 156 -26.84 -7.63 0.48
CA ASN A 156 -27.10 -8.85 1.23
C ASN A 156 -26.09 -10.00 0.97
N ASN A 157 -24.84 -9.69 0.61
CA ASN A 157 -23.83 -10.72 0.36
C ASN A 157 -23.05 -11.08 1.63
N THR A 158 -22.61 -12.33 1.71
CA THR A 158 -21.76 -12.83 2.80
C THR A 158 -20.40 -13.28 2.25
N PHE A 159 -19.33 -12.70 2.78
CA PHE A 159 -17.94 -13.07 2.51
C PHE A 159 -17.33 -13.64 3.78
N ASN A 160 -17.11 -14.95 3.82
CA ASN A 160 -16.65 -15.64 5.02
C ASN A 160 -15.40 -16.50 4.78
N GLY A 161 -14.34 -16.31 5.57
CA GLY A 161 -13.18 -17.21 5.53
C GLY A 161 -12.34 -17.15 4.24
N ASN A 162 -12.55 -16.15 3.37
CA ASN A 162 -11.80 -16.02 2.13
C ASN A 162 -10.37 -15.55 2.42
N LYS A 163 -9.40 -16.00 1.62
CA LYS A 163 -7.98 -15.76 1.87
C LYS A 163 -7.24 -15.25 0.64
N ALA A 164 -6.56 -14.13 0.79
CA ALA A 164 -5.61 -13.60 -0.17
C ALA A 164 -4.17 -13.83 0.29
N VAL A 165 -3.27 -14.15 -0.64
CA VAL A 165 -1.83 -14.23 -0.35
C VAL A 165 -1.28 -12.84 0.00
N TYR A 166 -1.73 -11.80 -0.69
CA TYR A 166 -1.17 -10.45 -0.55
C TYR A 166 -2.18 -9.46 0.01
N PHE A 167 -3.24 -9.13 -0.74
CA PHE A 167 -4.13 -8.03 -0.39
C PHE A 167 -5.60 -8.38 -0.59
N GLY A 168 -6.47 -7.87 0.29
CA GLY A 168 -7.92 -7.97 0.13
C GLY A 168 -8.42 -9.41 0.32
N GLY A 169 -8.50 -9.88 1.56
CA GLY A 169 -8.79 -11.29 1.84
C GLY A 169 -10.13 -11.76 1.26
N ALA A 170 -11.15 -10.89 1.22
CA ALA A 170 -12.35 -11.11 0.42
C ALA A 170 -12.31 -10.34 -0.91
N ILE A 171 -12.21 -9.02 -0.86
CA ILE A 171 -12.29 -8.17 -2.06
C ILE A 171 -11.02 -7.34 -2.21
N TYR A 172 -10.49 -7.32 -3.42
CA TYR A 172 -9.49 -6.37 -3.85
C TYR A 172 -10.04 -5.56 -5.02
N SER A 173 -9.95 -4.23 -4.96
CA SER A 173 -10.44 -3.39 -6.05
C SER A 173 -9.48 -2.29 -6.46
N LYS A 174 -9.19 -2.21 -7.76
CA LYS A 174 -8.59 -1.06 -8.45
C LYS A 174 -9.60 -0.29 -9.30
N TYR A 175 -10.86 -0.71 -9.30
CA TYR A 175 -11.85 -0.22 -10.24
C TYR A 175 -12.49 1.07 -9.75
N GLN A 176 -12.18 2.19 -10.41
CA GLN A 176 -12.49 3.56 -9.97
C GLN A 176 -13.97 3.93 -9.89
N LYS A 177 -14.88 3.06 -10.32
CA LYS A 177 -16.32 3.32 -10.22
C LYS A 177 -16.98 2.54 -9.08
N LEU A 178 -16.25 1.62 -8.45
CA LEU A 178 -16.75 0.87 -7.30
C LEU A 178 -17.06 1.78 -6.10
N GLY A 179 -16.45 2.96 -6.03
CA GLY A 179 -16.70 3.98 -5.01
C GLY A 179 -18.07 4.65 -5.10
N PHE A 180 -18.74 4.53 -6.24
CA PHE A 180 -20.13 4.97 -6.42
C PHE A 180 -21.14 3.83 -6.21
N ALA A 181 -20.69 2.63 -5.85
CA ALA A 181 -21.58 1.51 -5.67
C ALA A 181 -22.53 1.72 -4.48
N THR A 182 -23.78 1.33 -4.68
CA THR A 182 -24.75 1.21 -3.60
C THR A 182 -24.54 -0.11 -2.88
N VAL A 183 -24.32 -0.04 -1.56
CA VAL A 183 -24.04 -1.20 -0.71
C VAL A 183 -24.98 -1.23 0.48
N ASN A 184 -25.63 -2.38 0.70
CA ASN A 184 -26.47 -2.59 1.87
C ASN A 184 -26.32 -4.02 2.42
N ASN A 185 -26.31 -4.15 3.75
CA ASN A 185 -26.41 -5.43 4.46
C ASN A 185 -25.38 -6.49 4.03
N ASN A 186 -24.18 -6.07 3.60
CA ASN A 186 -23.11 -7.01 3.30
C ASN A 186 -22.33 -7.34 4.57
N LYS A 187 -21.83 -8.57 4.63
CA LYS A 187 -21.10 -9.09 5.79
C LYS A 187 -19.76 -9.68 5.38
N PHE A 188 -18.69 -9.24 6.04
CA PHE A 188 -17.33 -9.70 5.82
C PHE A 188 -16.77 -10.24 7.13
N THR A 189 -16.61 -11.57 7.23
CA THR A 189 -16.15 -12.22 8.45
C THR A 189 -14.99 -13.17 8.23
N TYR A 190 -14.01 -13.15 9.14
CA TYR A 190 -12.92 -14.12 9.18
C TYR A 190 -12.12 -14.23 7.87
N ASN A 191 -12.14 -13.19 7.04
CA ASN A 191 -11.32 -13.15 5.83
C ASN A 191 -9.87 -12.77 6.20
N GLU A 192 -8.90 -13.29 5.46
CA GLU A 192 -7.47 -13.15 5.76
C GLU A 192 -6.68 -12.62 4.56
N ALA A 193 -5.77 -11.68 4.79
CA ALA A 193 -4.79 -11.24 3.80
C ALA A 193 -3.36 -11.35 4.37
N GLY A 194 -2.37 -11.52 3.50
CA GLY A 194 -0.97 -11.59 3.93
C GLY A 194 -0.37 -10.25 4.34
N PHE A 195 -0.74 -9.15 3.66
CA PHE A 195 -0.15 -7.82 3.86
C PHE A 195 -1.15 -6.78 4.40
N PHE A 196 -2.24 -6.50 3.69
CA PHE A 196 -3.23 -5.49 4.11
C PHE A 196 -4.64 -5.83 3.64
N GLY A 197 -5.63 -5.35 4.42
CA GLY A 197 -7.06 -5.46 4.12
C GLY A 197 -7.55 -6.89 4.20
N GLY A 198 -7.58 -7.44 5.42
CA GLY A 198 -8.05 -8.81 5.67
C GLY A 198 -9.45 -9.06 5.12
N GLY A 199 -10.36 -8.09 5.23
CA GLY A 199 -11.64 -8.13 4.52
C GLY A 199 -11.53 -7.54 3.12
N VAL A 200 -11.28 -6.24 3.05
CA VAL A 200 -11.30 -5.50 1.78
C VAL A 200 -10.06 -4.62 1.64
N TYR A 201 -9.49 -4.56 0.44
CA TYR A 201 -8.35 -3.70 0.16
C TYR A 201 -8.54 -2.88 -1.11
N SER A 202 -8.17 -1.60 -1.04
CA SER A 202 -8.03 -0.74 -2.20
C SER A 202 -6.64 -0.09 -2.28
N PRO A 203 -5.93 -0.19 -3.41
CA PRO A 203 -4.59 0.38 -3.52
C PRO A 203 -4.56 1.88 -3.83
N ASN A 204 -5.65 2.53 -4.23
CA ASN A 204 -5.63 3.95 -4.68
C ASN A 204 -7.01 4.61 -4.51
N SER A 205 -7.09 5.87 -4.07
CA SER A 205 -8.28 6.74 -4.15
C SER A 205 -9.56 6.03 -3.70
N ILE A 206 -9.68 5.71 -2.41
CA ILE A 206 -10.76 4.89 -1.85
C ILE A 206 -12.15 5.39 -2.26
N HIS A 207 -12.36 6.71 -2.33
CA HIS A 207 -13.64 7.31 -2.75
C HIS A 207 -14.06 6.96 -4.18
N LYS A 208 -13.11 6.49 -5.00
CA LYS A 208 -13.35 6.00 -6.36
C LYS A 208 -13.32 4.48 -6.41
N THR A 209 -12.40 3.85 -5.73
CA THR A 209 -12.10 2.43 -5.97
C THR A 209 -12.80 1.48 -5.00
N LEU A 210 -13.47 2.00 -3.98
CA LEU A 210 -14.16 1.19 -2.99
C LEU A 210 -15.45 1.85 -2.48
N PHE A 211 -16.49 1.04 -2.37
CA PHE A 211 -17.78 1.43 -1.80
C PHE A 211 -17.66 1.94 -0.36
N ASP A 212 -18.73 2.60 0.11
CA ASP A 212 -18.84 3.09 1.47
C ASP A 212 -18.83 1.93 2.50
N VAL A 213 -17.65 1.71 3.09
CA VAL A 213 -17.42 0.64 4.07
C VAL A 213 -18.21 0.84 5.37
N SER A 214 -18.72 2.04 5.65
CA SER A 214 -19.54 2.30 6.86
C SER A 214 -20.90 1.60 6.82
N LYS A 215 -21.36 1.20 5.63
CA LYS A 215 -22.63 0.49 5.40
C LYS A 215 -22.50 -1.04 5.45
N VAL A 216 -21.34 -1.54 5.85
CA VAL A 216 -20.97 -2.95 5.76
C VAL A 216 -20.60 -3.49 7.14
N GLU A 217 -21.04 -4.72 7.46
CA GLU A 217 -20.67 -5.40 8.70
C GLU A 217 -19.31 -6.09 8.52
N PHE A 218 -18.28 -5.59 9.19
CA PHE A 218 -16.98 -6.26 9.28
C PHE A 218 -16.76 -6.88 10.66
N LYS A 219 -16.30 -8.13 10.71
CA LYS A 219 -15.96 -8.79 11.97
C LYS A 219 -14.81 -9.78 11.82
N ASN A 220 -13.77 -9.63 12.64
CA ASN A 220 -12.67 -10.58 12.77
C ASN A 220 -11.96 -10.92 11.44
N ASN A 221 -11.88 -9.97 10.50
CA ASN A 221 -10.98 -10.15 9.36
C ASN A 221 -9.57 -9.73 9.79
N SER A 222 -8.56 -10.39 9.25
CA SER A 222 -7.21 -10.27 9.78
C SER A 222 -6.12 -10.22 8.73
N VAL A 223 -5.01 -9.59 9.12
CA VAL A 223 -3.71 -9.76 8.52
C VAL A 223 -2.84 -10.46 9.54
N ASN A 224 -2.37 -11.66 9.22
CA ASN A 224 -1.74 -12.57 10.18
C ASN A 224 -2.65 -12.74 11.42
N SER A 225 -2.18 -12.34 12.61
CA SER A 225 -2.92 -12.43 13.88
C SER A 225 -3.59 -11.10 14.30
N PHE A 226 -3.53 -10.06 13.46
CA PHE A 226 -4.05 -8.73 13.79
C PHE A 226 -5.34 -8.46 13.03
N ILE A 227 -6.29 -7.78 13.68
CA ILE A 227 -7.54 -7.39 13.05
C ILE A 227 -7.26 -6.28 12.03
N ASP A 228 -7.65 -6.53 10.78
CA ASP A 228 -7.57 -5.59 9.67
C ASP A 228 -8.79 -5.86 8.78
N ASN A 229 -9.87 -5.13 9.05
CA ASN A 229 -11.14 -5.32 8.37
C ASN A 229 -11.11 -4.77 6.94
N TYR A 230 -10.52 -3.61 6.78
CA TYR A 230 -10.33 -2.96 5.50
C TYR A 230 -9.13 -2.03 5.62
N SER A 231 -8.38 -1.91 4.54
CA SER A 231 -7.21 -1.02 4.47
C SER A 231 -7.03 -0.48 3.06
N SER A 232 -6.28 0.62 2.95
CA SER A 232 -5.74 1.05 1.67
C SER A 232 -4.21 1.06 1.68
N LYS A 233 -3.61 1.54 0.58
CA LYS A 233 -2.21 1.96 0.66
C LYS A 233 -2.05 3.08 1.70
N PRO A 234 -0.86 3.20 2.30
CA PRO A 234 -0.49 4.39 3.06
C PRO A 234 -0.76 5.65 2.26
N SER A 235 -1.43 6.59 2.91
CA SER A 235 -1.76 7.90 2.39
C SER A 235 -0.85 8.92 3.02
N TYR A 236 -0.94 9.16 4.33
CA TYR A 236 -0.28 10.29 4.99
C TYR A 236 0.43 9.92 6.29
N ILE A 237 1.30 10.81 6.76
CA ILE A 237 1.97 10.68 8.04
C ILE A 237 1.48 11.74 9.02
N LEU A 238 1.34 11.39 10.29
CA LEU A 238 1.18 12.36 11.38
C LEU A 238 2.37 12.27 12.33
N MET A 239 2.95 13.42 12.65
CA MET A 239 4.04 13.50 13.61
C MET A 239 3.52 13.24 15.03
N ASN A 240 4.22 12.42 15.80
CA ASN A 240 3.87 12.11 17.18
C ASN A 240 4.43 13.14 18.19
N SER A 241 4.84 14.32 17.74
CA SER A 241 5.54 15.30 18.59
C SER A 241 4.56 16.24 19.27
N ASN A 242 4.55 16.25 20.61
CA ASN A 242 3.81 17.22 21.42
C ASN A 242 4.35 18.67 21.32
N ASN A 243 5.43 18.90 20.55
CA ASN A 243 6.09 20.19 20.43
C ASN A 243 5.92 20.74 19.00
N TYR A 244 4.68 21.07 18.62
CA TYR A 244 4.36 21.72 17.33
C TYR A 244 4.78 23.20 17.24
N ASN A 245 5.49 23.73 18.25
CA ASN A 245 5.84 25.15 18.35
C ASN A 245 7.28 25.39 18.83
N LYS A 246 8.18 24.41 18.69
CA LYS A 246 9.60 24.61 19.03
C LYS A 246 10.44 24.52 17.77
N THR A 247 11.17 25.60 17.49
CA THR A 247 12.25 25.62 16.51
C THR A 247 13.24 24.50 16.83
N ILE A 248 13.52 23.66 15.84
CA ILE A 248 14.54 22.62 15.94
C ILE A 248 15.81 23.18 15.33
N SER A 249 16.80 23.51 16.17
CA SER A 249 18.13 23.85 15.67
C SER A 249 18.94 22.58 15.44
N VAL A 250 19.51 22.43 14.24
CA VAL A 250 20.47 21.36 13.92
C VAL A 250 21.73 21.92 13.31
N ASN A 251 22.88 21.31 13.62
CA ASN A 251 24.11 21.67 12.93
C ASN A 251 24.17 20.97 11.58
N THR A 252 24.90 21.58 10.65
CA THR A 252 25.07 21.02 9.30
C THR A 252 25.72 19.63 9.37
N GLY A 253 25.04 18.61 8.81
CA GLY A 253 25.48 17.21 8.82
C GLY A 253 24.91 16.36 9.98
N GLU A 254 24.14 16.97 10.88
CA GLU A 254 23.42 16.23 11.93
C GLU A 254 22.12 15.60 11.40
N TYR A 255 21.73 14.48 12.01
CA TYR A 255 20.48 13.80 11.71
C TYR A 255 19.33 14.39 12.54
N ILE A 256 18.18 14.61 11.89
CA ILE A 256 16.92 14.96 12.58
C ILE A 256 16.14 13.66 12.82
N PRO A 257 16.00 13.16 14.06
CA PRO A 257 15.16 12.01 14.34
C PRO A 257 13.68 12.37 14.16
N LEU A 258 13.02 11.76 13.17
CA LEU A 258 11.58 11.92 12.94
C LEU A 258 10.82 10.74 13.54
N LYS A 259 9.84 11.04 14.40
CA LYS A 259 8.88 10.04 14.90
C LYS A 259 7.49 10.38 14.40
N PHE A 260 6.95 9.53 13.54
CA PHE A 260 5.64 9.68 12.93
C PHE A 260 4.88 8.36 12.95
N SER A 261 3.57 8.46 12.76
CA SER A 261 2.66 7.36 12.50
C SER A 261 2.19 7.46 11.06
N LEU A 262 2.06 6.31 10.38
CA LEU A 262 1.61 6.22 9.00
C LEU A 262 0.12 5.88 9.00
N TYR A 263 -0.65 6.56 8.15
CA TYR A 263 -2.08 6.43 8.01
C TYR A 263 -2.44 6.07 6.58
N ASP A 264 -3.45 5.24 6.40
CA ASP A 264 -4.04 4.95 5.10
C ASP A 264 -5.11 6.00 4.72
N GLU A 265 -5.80 5.82 3.59
CA GLU A 265 -6.85 6.75 3.14
C GLU A 265 -8.14 6.66 3.98
N PHE A 266 -8.29 5.64 4.84
CA PHE A 266 -9.41 5.49 5.78
C PHE A 266 -9.09 6.05 7.17
N ASP A 267 -7.97 6.77 7.32
CA ASP A 267 -7.45 7.25 8.59
C ASP A 267 -7.10 6.12 9.58
N ASN A 268 -6.89 4.89 9.09
CA ASN A 268 -6.40 3.79 9.90
C ASN A 268 -4.87 3.90 10.06
N ILE A 269 -4.36 3.56 11.24
CA ILE A 269 -2.90 3.44 11.45
C ILE A 269 -2.39 2.22 10.71
N VAL A 270 -1.47 2.43 9.76
CA VAL A 270 -0.82 1.36 9.02
C VAL A 270 0.17 0.63 9.92
N THR A 271 -0.11 -0.64 10.19
CA THR A 271 0.77 -1.51 10.98
C THR A 271 1.44 -2.53 10.06
N ASP A 272 2.64 -2.21 9.58
CA ASP A 272 3.37 -3.05 8.63
C ASP A 272 4.12 -4.22 9.31
N ILE A 273 3.35 -5.18 9.83
CA ILE A 273 3.87 -6.38 10.50
C ILE A 273 4.78 -7.20 9.56
N THR A 274 4.49 -7.17 8.27
CA THR A 274 5.20 -7.92 7.23
C THR A 274 6.44 -7.24 6.68
N LYS A 275 6.71 -6.00 7.07
CA LYS A 275 7.80 -5.17 6.52
C LYS A 275 7.68 -4.95 5.01
N TYR A 276 6.46 -4.90 4.47
CA TYR A 276 6.20 -4.62 3.06
C TYR A 276 6.66 -3.20 2.66
N TYR A 277 6.54 -2.24 3.58
CA TYR A 277 7.01 -0.85 3.47
C TYR A 277 8.32 -0.63 4.25
N SER A 278 9.24 -1.59 4.23
CA SER A 278 10.54 -1.48 4.92
C SER A 278 11.43 -0.34 4.42
N MET A 279 11.15 0.18 3.21
CA MET A 279 11.87 1.28 2.60
C MET A 279 10.88 2.36 2.17
N MET A 280 10.94 3.51 2.84
CA MET A 280 10.16 4.70 2.51
C MET A 280 11.11 5.87 2.31
N THR A 281 10.86 6.66 1.25
CA THR A 281 11.60 7.90 1.00
C THR A 281 10.71 9.08 1.35
N LEU A 282 11.16 9.90 2.30
CA LEU A 282 10.53 11.19 2.59
C LEU A 282 11.15 12.24 1.69
N LYS A 283 10.32 12.85 0.82
CA LYS A 283 10.72 14.03 0.06
C LYS A 283 10.43 15.26 0.92
N LEU A 284 11.44 16.12 1.07
CA LEU A 284 11.34 17.37 1.81
C LEU A 284 11.35 18.52 0.81
N GLU A 285 10.30 19.34 0.81
CA GLU A 285 10.29 20.60 0.08
C GLU A 285 10.57 21.74 1.07
N VAL A 286 11.52 22.60 0.72
CA VAL A 286 12.01 23.70 1.55
C VAL A 286 11.42 25.01 1.05
N ASP A 287 10.69 25.71 1.90
CA ASP A 287 10.06 26.99 1.55
C ASP A 287 10.81 28.17 2.21
N LYS A 288 11.78 28.73 1.46
CA LYS A 288 12.76 29.81 1.81
C LYS A 288 14.04 29.38 2.56
N VAL A 289 15.12 30.14 2.31
CA VAL A 289 16.52 29.80 2.64
C VAL A 289 16.87 29.94 4.13
N ASP A 290 16.14 30.77 4.87
CA ASP A 290 16.44 31.04 6.30
C ASP A 290 15.54 30.27 7.27
N VAL A 291 14.42 29.73 6.79
CA VAL A 291 13.37 29.06 7.59
C VAL A 291 12.88 27.85 6.80
N ILE A 292 13.20 26.64 7.24
CA ILE A 292 12.76 25.43 6.54
C ILE A 292 11.43 24.96 7.14
N TYR A 293 10.36 25.09 6.36
CA TYR A 293 9.14 24.31 6.56
C TYR A 293 9.31 22.96 5.86
N LEU A 294 9.04 21.83 6.53
CA LEU A 294 8.98 20.55 5.81
C LEU A 294 7.56 20.36 5.26
N LEU A 295 7.44 20.54 3.95
CA LEU A 295 6.25 20.15 3.21
C LEU A 295 6.58 18.84 2.49
N GLY A 296 5.94 17.76 2.94
CA GLY A 296 6.10 16.43 2.36
C GLY A 296 4.80 15.96 1.73
N ASN A 297 4.92 15.06 0.76
CA ASN A 297 3.87 14.67 -0.20
C ASN A 297 2.54 14.22 0.43
N THR A 298 2.50 13.95 1.74
CA THR A 298 1.29 13.66 2.52
C THR A 298 1.49 13.94 4.01
N GLY A 299 1.86 15.16 4.36
CA GLY A 299 1.88 15.65 5.74
C GLY A 299 2.68 16.95 5.87
N SER A 300 2.14 17.92 6.61
CA SER A 300 2.85 19.17 6.91
C SER A 300 3.56 19.09 8.26
N PHE A 301 4.86 19.42 8.26
CA PHE A 301 5.61 19.71 9.47
C PHE A 301 5.59 21.22 9.67
N ILE A 302 4.81 21.69 10.64
CA ILE A 302 4.70 23.13 10.95
C ILE A 302 5.69 23.48 12.06
N ASN A 303 6.94 23.03 11.93
CA ASN A 303 8.00 23.37 12.86
C ASN A 303 9.15 23.97 12.05
N GLU A 304 9.61 25.13 12.50
CA GLU A 304 10.76 25.81 11.94
C GLU A 304 12.04 25.00 12.23
N ILE A 305 12.79 24.69 11.18
CA ILE A 305 14.13 24.11 11.34
C ILE A 305 15.15 25.22 11.06
N GLU A 306 15.98 25.49 12.06
CA GLU A 306 17.12 26.39 11.96
C GLU A 306 18.37 25.54 11.69
N ILE A 307 18.99 25.71 10.52
CA ILE A 307 20.29 25.11 10.25
C ILE A 307 21.37 26.04 10.77
N LYS A 308 22.09 25.59 11.79
CA LYS A 308 23.23 26.33 12.33
C LYS A 308 24.45 26.14 11.43
N GLU A 309 25.10 27.27 11.12
CA GLU A 309 26.42 27.26 10.53
C GLU A 309 27.44 26.59 11.47
N CYS A 310 28.56 26.15 10.90
CA CYS A 310 29.66 25.64 11.71
C CYS A 310 30.11 26.71 12.70
N ASN A 311 30.25 26.33 13.97
CA ASN A 311 30.76 27.27 14.96
C ASN A 311 32.25 27.60 14.70
N GLU A 312 32.78 28.63 15.36
CA GLU A 312 34.16 29.10 15.12
C GLU A 312 35.25 28.05 15.35
N ASN A 313 34.95 26.98 16.10
CA ASN A 313 35.87 25.89 16.41
C ASN A 313 35.64 24.66 15.52
N GLN A 314 34.79 24.73 14.50
CA GLN A 314 34.50 23.65 13.57
C GLN A 314 35.00 23.97 12.16
N ILE A 315 35.25 22.93 11.38
CA ILE A 315 35.68 23.02 9.98
C ILE A 315 34.49 22.67 9.09
N LYS A 316 34.23 23.51 8.11
CA LYS A 316 33.23 23.29 7.06
C LYS A 316 33.82 22.39 5.98
N MET A 317 33.23 21.21 5.78
CA MET A 317 33.64 20.20 4.80
C MET A 317 32.53 19.99 3.76
N ILE A 318 32.88 19.43 2.61
CA ILE A 318 31.93 19.03 1.56
C ILE A 318 32.09 17.53 1.31
N ASP A 319 30.99 16.79 1.31
CA ASP A 319 31.01 15.35 1.05
C ASP A 319 31.07 15.03 -0.46
N LYS A 320 31.12 13.75 -0.81
CA LYS A 320 31.17 13.30 -2.22
C LYS A 320 29.91 13.63 -3.02
N SER A 321 28.82 13.95 -2.34
CA SER A 321 27.53 14.32 -2.93
C SER A 321 27.36 15.84 -3.05
N GLY A 322 28.36 16.64 -2.65
CA GLY A 322 28.31 18.10 -2.69
C GLY A 322 27.60 18.73 -1.49
N ILE A 323 27.28 17.95 -0.45
CA ILE A 323 26.60 18.42 0.74
C ILE A 323 27.64 18.93 1.75
N GLN A 324 27.46 20.16 2.21
CA GLN A 324 28.29 20.76 3.25
C GLN A 324 28.00 20.11 4.62
N TYR A 325 28.99 19.94 5.48
CA TYR A 325 28.84 19.48 6.87
C TYR A 325 29.95 20.02 7.78
N CYS A 326 29.73 20.05 9.09
CA CYS A 326 30.71 20.53 10.07
C CYS A 326 31.45 19.35 10.72
N VAL A 327 32.77 19.47 10.85
CA VAL A 327 33.60 18.50 11.60
C VAL A 327 34.42 19.20 12.67
N ASN A 328 34.65 18.51 13.78
CA ASN A 328 35.60 18.98 14.79
C ASN A 328 37.04 18.82 14.28
N PRO A 329 37.94 19.78 14.54
CA PRO A 329 39.34 19.68 14.17
C PRO A 329 40.01 18.54 14.94
N THR A 330 40.89 17.82 14.25
CA THR A 330 41.72 16.78 14.86
C THR A 330 43.07 17.37 15.20
N CYS A 331 43.50 17.32 16.47
CA CYS A 331 44.86 17.71 16.88
C CYS A 331 45.68 16.47 17.27
N LYS A 332 47.01 16.62 17.36
CA LYS A 332 47.91 15.56 17.84
C LYS A 332 47.51 15.11 19.25
N GLU A 333 47.74 13.84 19.57
CA GLU A 333 47.49 13.28 20.91
C GLU A 333 48.25 14.02 22.03
N SER A 334 49.37 14.67 21.69
CA SER A 334 50.10 15.50 22.64
C SER A 334 49.30 16.71 23.11
N CYS A 335 48.33 17.19 22.34
CA CYS A 335 47.41 18.24 22.75
C CYS A 335 46.39 17.69 23.75
N LEU A 336 46.47 18.14 25.00
CA LEU A 336 45.67 17.62 26.12
C LEU A 336 44.22 18.15 26.12
N ILE A 337 43.45 17.76 25.10
CA ILE A 337 42.05 18.18 24.90
C ILE A 337 41.19 17.70 26.08
N ASN A 338 40.36 18.58 26.62
CA ASN A 338 39.50 18.40 27.80
C ASN A 338 40.22 18.44 29.17
N GLU A 339 41.54 18.60 29.21
CA GLU A 339 42.28 18.81 30.46
C GLU A 339 42.81 20.25 30.55
N SER A 340 43.62 20.66 29.56
CA SER A 340 44.31 21.95 29.54
C SER A 340 44.30 22.65 28.20
N ALA A 341 43.73 22.03 27.15
CA ALA A 341 43.68 22.59 25.80
C ALA A 341 42.31 22.40 25.11
N ILE A 342 42.07 23.21 24.09
CA ILE A 342 41.05 22.98 23.06
C ILE A 342 41.73 22.88 21.69
N CYS A 343 41.21 22.01 20.84
CA CYS A 343 41.68 21.92 19.46
C CYS A 343 40.90 22.91 18.60
N LYS A 344 41.61 23.80 17.91
CA LYS A 344 41.05 24.78 16.99
C LYS A 344 41.47 24.49 15.56
N PRO A 345 40.59 24.75 14.58
CA PRO A 345 40.93 24.58 13.19
C PRO A 345 41.92 25.66 12.74
N TYR A 346 42.94 25.27 11.96
CA TYR A 346 43.80 26.27 11.29
C TYR A 346 43.12 26.82 10.03
N TYR A 347 42.47 25.94 9.27
CA TYR A 347 41.62 26.31 8.14
C TYR A 347 40.16 26.12 8.51
N LYS A 348 39.32 27.12 8.20
CA LYS A 348 37.87 27.04 8.46
C LYS A 348 37.12 26.16 7.45
N GLU A 349 37.71 25.85 6.30
CA GLU A 349 37.05 25.07 5.25
C GLU A 349 37.97 24.01 4.63
N ASN A 350 37.39 22.86 4.26
CA ASN A 350 37.92 21.78 3.41
C ASN A 350 39.20 21.05 3.88
N ILE A 351 39.88 21.52 4.93
CA ILE A 351 41.15 20.95 5.39
C ILE A 351 41.10 20.71 6.90
N ASN A 352 41.09 19.43 7.30
CA ASN A 352 41.23 19.00 8.69
C ASN A 352 42.52 18.18 8.84
N ASP A 353 43.65 18.86 9.01
CA ASP A 353 44.98 18.25 9.12
C ASP A 353 45.49 18.28 10.57
N ILE A 354 45.80 17.10 11.09
CA ILE A 354 46.31 16.89 12.45
C ILE A 354 47.60 17.66 12.76
N ASN A 355 48.39 18.00 11.74
CA ASN A 355 49.65 18.72 11.89
C ASN A 355 49.49 20.23 11.83
N LEU A 356 48.38 20.73 11.30
CA LEU A 356 48.14 22.15 11.09
C LEU A 356 47.17 22.73 12.11
N ASN A 357 46.19 21.95 12.55
CA ASN A 357 45.24 22.37 13.57
C ASN A 357 45.94 22.79 14.87
N ILE A 358 45.37 23.79 15.52
CA ILE A 358 46.01 24.56 16.58
C ILE A 358 45.59 23.96 17.93
N CYS A 359 46.57 23.59 18.75
CA CYS A 359 46.35 23.30 20.16
C CYS A 359 46.35 24.63 20.94
N GLU A 360 45.19 25.10 21.39
CA GLU A 360 45.08 26.33 22.15
C GLU A 360 44.90 26.03 23.64
N CYS A 361 45.73 26.65 24.48
CA CYS A 361 45.72 26.42 25.91
C CYS A 361 44.57 27.14 26.61
N LEU A 362 43.94 26.43 27.53
CA LEU A 362 42.96 27.01 28.43
C LEU A 362 43.64 28.05 29.35
N PRO A 363 42.90 29.06 29.83
CA PRO A 363 43.44 30.06 30.75
C PRO A 363 44.13 29.40 31.97
N GLY A 364 45.34 29.85 32.27
CA GLY A 364 46.18 29.26 33.32
C GLY A 364 47.13 28.17 32.84
N TRP A 365 47.13 27.84 31.55
CA TRP A 365 48.07 26.90 30.93
C TRP A 365 48.85 27.54 29.77
N LYS A 366 50.07 27.05 29.53
CA LYS A 366 50.98 27.46 28.45
C LYS A 366 51.82 26.26 27.99
N GLY A 367 52.62 26.46 26.95
CA GLY A 367 53.40 25.42 26.29
C GLY A 367 52.77 25.02 24.96
N ASN A 368 53.54 24.36 24.09
CA ASN A 368 53.08 24.01 22.74
C ASN A 368 51.98 22.94 22.76
N ASN A 369 51.87 22.19 23.87
CA ASN A 369 50.87 21.15 24.10
C ASN A 369 49.99 21.45 25.34
N CYS A 370 50.12 22.65 25.91
CA CYS A 370 49.40 23.11 27.10
C CYS A 370 49.70 22.30 28.37
N GLU A 371 50.95 21.89 28.51
CA GLU A 371 51.45 21.03 29.58
C GLU A 371 51.91 21.81 30.83
N GLU A 372 52.13 23.13 30.74
CA GLU A 372 52.65 23.94 31.84
C GLU A 372 51.58 24.85 32.46
N LYS A 373 51.48 24.89 33.78
CA LYS A 373 50.63 25.89 34.48
C LYS A 373 51.32 27.25 34.56
N ILE A 374 50.54 28.31 34.34
CA ILE A 374 50.96 29.69 34.52
C ILE A 374 50.83 30.05 36.00
N TYR A 375 51.94 30.38 36.65
CA TYR A 375 51.96 30.92 38.01
C TYR A 375 52.23 32.42 37.96
N ILE A 376 51.41 33.22 38.65
CA ILE A 376 51.58 34.67 38.76
C ILE A 376 52.57 34.94 39.89
N ASP A 377 53.71 35.58 39.57
CA ASP A 377 54.68 36.05 40.58
C ASP A 377 54.16 37.37 41.18
N TYR A 378 53.61 37.31 42.39
CA TYR A 378 53.23 38.50 43.15
C TYR A 378 54.49 39.09 43.79
N ARG A 379 55.17 39.99 43.06
CA ARG A 379 56.21 40.85 43.63
C ARG A 379 55.66 42.17 44.12
#